data_AF-A0A944NVQ6-F1
#
_entry.id   AF-A0A944NVQ6-F1
#
_cell.length_a   1.000
_cell.length_b   1.000
_cell.length_c   1.000
_cell.angle_alpha   90.00
_cell.angle_beta   90.00
_cell.angle_gamma   90.00
#
_symmetry.space_group_name_H-M   'P 1'
#
loop_
_entity.id
_entity.type
_entity.pdbx_description
1 polymer ?
#
loop_
_entity_poly.entity_id
_entity_poly.type
_entity_poly.pdbx_seq_one_letter_code
_entity_poly.pdbx_strand_id
1 'polypeptide(L)'
;MKTKNPTEKSPTSKKGTSDPKYTDPGCAYCPPTVRACRVGEDEERGPGFCPSKVNPDGMEAARQKYEDPFYCRVAQESARVEAEGYCKWTRVEEICEFAKKMEFGKIGIATCISFVDHANTLSQILESHGFEVASAACKHDGIPKEDIGLKDHEKIRPGGHESMCNPISQAQLLNDAGCQLNVVLGLCIGHDSLFFKHSKGLATTLVAKDRVLAHNPVGALALADTYYSRVWGPDRPTKPPKKPRQGR
;
A
#
# COMPACT_ATOMS: atom_id res chain seq x y z
N MET A 1 31.90 33.67 -55.04
CA MET A 1 32.25 33.82 -53.61
C MET A 1 31.79 32.57 -52.87
N LYS A 2 32.70 31.94 -52.11
CA LYS A 2 32.62 30.57 -51.61
C LYS A 2 31.58 30.43 -50.49
N THR A 3 30.64 29.50 -50.68
CA THR A 3 29.73 28.98 -49.65
C THR A 3 30.52 28.19 -48.61
N LYS A 4 30.35 28.54 -47.32
CA LYS A 4 30.96 27.81 -46.19
C LYS A 4 30.08 26.61 -45.82
N ASN A 5 30.66 25.41 -45.89
CA ASN A 5 30.08 24.19 -45.32
C ASN A 5 30.00 24.31 -43.77
N PRO A 6 28.91 23.88 -43.13
CA PRO A 6 28.92 23.57 -41.71
C PRO A 6 29.62 22.23 -41.50
N THR A 7 30.62 22.24 -40.62
CA THR A 7 31.34 21.07 -40.13
C THR A 7 30.40 20.01 -39.54
N GLU A 8 30.41 18.81 -40.12
CA GLU A 8 29.88 17.58 -39.52
C GLU A 8 30.53 17.36 -38.13
N LYS A 9 29.71 17.31 -37.08
CA LYS A 9 30.11 16.77 -35.79
C LYS A 9 29.97 15.25 -35.85
N SER A 10 31.11 14.57 -35.78
CA SER A 10 31.24 13.13 -35.52
C SER A 10 30.35 12.70 -34.33
N PRO A 11 29.65 11.56 -34.39
CA PRO A 11 28.98 11.01 -33.23
C PRO A 11 30.06 10.53 -32.25
N THR A 12 30.07 11.12 -31.06
CA THR A 12 30.85 10.60 -29.94
C THR A 12 30.33 9.21 -29.60
N SER A 13 31.17 8.21 -29.81
CA SER A 13 30.93 6.83 -29.42
C SER A 13 30.55 6.79 -27.93
N LYS A 14 29.32 6.34 -27.63
CA LYS A 14 28.93 5.97 -26.27
C LYS A 14 29.92 4.91 -25.77
N LYS A 15 30.81 5.30 -24.86
CA LYS A 15 31.68 4.39 -24.11
C LYS A 15 30.80 3.35 -23.42
N GLY A 16 31.22 2.09 -23.52
CA GLY A 16 30.46 0.90 -23.18
C GLY A 16 29.68 1.01 -21.87
N THR A 17 28.40 0.70 -21.94
CA THR A 17 27.56 0.47 -20.78
C THR A 17 27.99 -0.85 -20.15
N SER A 18 28.82 -0.78 -19.10
CA SER A 18 28.90 -1.88 -18.14
C SER A 18 27.48 -2.17 -17.64
N ASP A 19 27.11 -3.45 -17.52
CA ASP A 19 25.81 -3.82 -16.97
C ASP A 19 25.53 -3.06 -15.66
N PRO A 20 24.32 -2.50 -15.50
CA PRO A 20 24.00 -1.73 -14.31
C PRO A 20 24.16 -2.61 -13.08
N LYS A 21 24.96 -2.14 -12.11
CA LYS A 21 25.25 -2.85 -10.86
C LYS A 21 24.00 -3.23 -10.06
N TYR A 22 22.90 -2.50 -10.26
CA TYR A 22 21.61 -2.75 -9.62
C TYR A 22 20.51 -2.69 -10.67
N THR A 23 19.61 -3.66 -10.64
CA THR A 23 18.39 -3.70 -11.45
C THR A 23 17.12 -3.64 -10.58
N ASP A 24 17.25 -3.86 -9.26
CA ASP A 24 16.16 -3.75 -8.30
C ASP A 24 16.29 -2.50 -7.42
N PRO A 25 15.18 -1.82 -7.07
CA PRO A 25 15.21 -0.70 -6.14
C PRO A 25 15.51 -1.14 -4.70
N GLY A 26 16.35 -0.36 -4.00
CA GLY A 26 16.92 -0.73 -2.70
C GLY A 26 16.67 0.25 -1.56
N CYS A 27 15.54 0.98 -1.54
CA CYS A 27 15.28 2.08 -0.59
C CYS A 27 15.48 1.73 0.89
N ALA A 28 15.20 0.48 1.29
CA ALA A 28 15.41 -0.01 2.66
C ALA A 28 16.87 0.07 3.14
N TYR A 29 17.83 0.18 2.21
CA TYR A 29 19.26 0.31 2.49
C TYR A 29 19.78 1.75 2.34
N CYS A 30 18.91 2.71 2.03
CA CYS A 30 19.31 4.10 1.87
C CYS A 30 19.79 4.68 3.22
N PRO A 31 21.04 5.13 3.33
CA PRO A 31 21.56 5.65 4.60
C PRO A 31 20.74 6.86 5.07
N PRO A 32 20.49 7.01 6.39
CA PRO A 32 19.77 8.17 6.93
C PRO A 32 20.41 9.52 6.56
N THR A 33 21.73 9.55 6.38
CA THR A 33 22.51 10.74 5.98
C THR A 33 22.39 11.11 4.51
N VAL A 34 21.82 10.23 3.66
CA VAL A 34 21.64 10.50 2.23
C VAL A 34 20.23 11.04 1.99
N ARG A 35 19.21 10.16 2.00
CA ARG A 35 17.76 10.46 1.83
C ARG A 35 17.46 11.71 0.96
N ALA A 36 18.18 11.82 -0.16
CA ALA A 36 18.26 13.05 -0.96
C ALA A 36 16.93 13.40 -1.67
N CYS A 37 16.06 12.40 -1.86
CA CYS A 37 14.70 12.60 -2.39
C CYS A 37 13.84 13.55 -1.54
N ARG A 38 14.16 13.74 -0.24
CA ARG A 38 13.46 14.72 0.62
C ARG A 38 13.66 16.17 0.18
N VAL A 39 14.70 16.42 -0.61
CA VAL A 39 15.07 17.76 -1.10
C VAL A 39 15.24 17.78 -2.63
N GLY A 40 14.81 16.72 -3.33
CA GLY A 40 14.85 16.66 -4.80
C GLY A 40 16.24 16.42 -5.42
N GLU A 41 17.18 15.84 -4.67
CA GLU A 41 18.57 15.64 -5.11
C GLU A 41 18.95 14.15 -5.28
N ASP A 42 17.96 13.27 -5.46
CA ASP A 42 18.18 11.82 -5.53
C ASP A 42 18.89 11.35 -6.80
N GLU A 43 18.78 12.07 -7.91
CA GLU A 43 19.55 11.78 -9.14
C GLU A 43 21.05 11.96 -8.90
N GLU A 44 21.45 13.01 -8.19
CA GLU A 44 22.86 13.29 -7.93
C GLU A 44 23.38 12.47 -6.74
N ARG A 45 22.76 12.64 -5.57
CA ARG A 45 23.25 12.11 -4.29
C ARG A 45 22.70 10.73 -3.94
N GLY A 46 21.71 10.22 -4.68
CA GLY A 46 21.13 8.90 -4.41
C GLY A 46 22.16 7.77 -4.56
N PRO A 47 22.07 6.69 -3.77
CA PRO A 47 22.90 5.51 -3.97
C PRO A 47 22.60 4.83 -5.31
N GLY A 48 23.52 3.99 -5.81
CA GLY A 48 23.32 3.31 -7.11
C GLY A 48 22.08 2.41 -7.22
N PHE A 49 21.48 2.01 -6.08
CA PHE A 49 20.22 1.25 -6.01
C PHE A 49 18.98 2.15 -5.80
N CYS A 50 19.13 3.46 -5.91
CA CYS A 50 18.02 4.41 -5.80
C CYS A 50 17.06 4.21 -7.00
N PRO A 51 15.73 4.23 -6.79
CA PRO A 51 14.77 4.08 -7.89
C PRO A 51 15.03 5.02 -9.07
N SER A 52 15.45 6.26 -8.83
CA SER A 52 15.74 7.24 -9.89
C SER A 52 16.95 6.91 -10.75
N LYS A 53 17.84 6.05 -10.26
CA LYS A 53 19.00 5.54 -11.00
C LYS A 53 18.73 4.18 -11.64
N VAL A 54 17.93 3.35 -10.97
CA VAL A 54 17.63 1.98 -11.40
C VAL A 54 16.58 1.96 -12.51
N ASN A 55 15.56 2.82 -12.45
CA ASN A 55 14.46 2.83 -13.41
C ASN A 55 13.93 4.26 -13.66
N PRO A 56 14.74 5.16 -14.24
CA PRO A 56 14.32 6.53 -14.53
C PRO A 56 13.11 6.59 -15.46
N ASP A 57 13.09 5.78 -16.51
CA ASP A 57 12.00 5.74 -17.49
C ASP A 57 10.68 5.28 -16.87
N GLY A 58 10.72 4.23 -16.02
CA GLY A 58 9.54 3.76 -15.31
C GLY A 58 9.01 4.77 -14.28
N MET A 59 9.89 5.55 -13.66
CA MET A 59 9.48 6.65 -12.77
C MET A 59 8.83 7.79 -13.55
N GLU A 60 9.36 8.12 -14.73
CA GLU A 60 8.75 9.12 -15.61
C GLU A 60 7.37 8.68 -16.10
N ALA A 61 7.25 7.44 -16.58
CA ALA A 61 5.96 6.87 -16.99
C ALA A 61 4.95 6.83 -15.83
N ALA A 62 5.41 6.61 -14.58
CA ALA A 62 4.54 6.67 -13.41
C ALA A 62 4.08 8.11 -13.10
N ARG A 63 4.96 9.12 -13.24
CA ARG A 63 4.60 10.53 -13.05
C ARG A 63 3.55 10.99 -14.06
N GLN A 64 3.66 10.56 -15.31
CA GLN A 64 2.69 10.90 -16.36
C GLN A 64 1.26 10.43 -16.05
N LYS A 65 1.08 9.42 -15.18
CA LYS A 65 -0.27 9.02 -14.73
C LYS A 65 -1.02 10.14 -13.99
N TYR A 66 -0.33 11.12 -13.41
CA TYR A 66 -0.98 12.29 -12.81
C TYR A 66 -1.56 13.28 -13.84
N GLU A 67 -1.40 13.03 -15.15
CA GLU A 67 -2.20 13.72 -16.17
C GLU A 67 -3.68 13.36 -16.10
N ASP A 68 -4.01 12.18 -15.54
CA ASP A 68 -5.39 11.84 -15.17
C ASP A 68 -5.87 12.81 -14.08
N PRO A 69 -6.93 13.61 -14.32
CA PRO A 69 -7.40 14.60 -13.36
C PRO A 69 -7.84 14.00 -12.02
N PHE A 70 -8.39 12.78 -12.03
CA PHE A 70 -8.79 12.08 -10.82
C PHE A 70 -7.56 11.66 -10.00
N TYR A 71 -6.54 11.08 -10.63
CA TYR A 71 -5.30 10.72 -9.92
C TYR A 71 -4.55 11.94 -9.39
N CYS A 72 -4.52 13.03 -10.18
CA CYS A 72 -3.96 14.31 -9.75
C CYS A 72 -4.69 14.83 -8.51
N ARG A 73 -6.03 14.87 -8.55
CA ARG A 73 -6.86 15.31 -7.44
C ARG A 73 -6.63 14.47 -6.18
N VAL A 74 -6.60 13.14 -6.30
CA VAL A 74 -6.33 12.24 -5.17
C VAL A 74 -5.00 12.58 -4.49
N ALA A 75 -3.93 12.81 -5.26
CA ALA A 75 -2.64 13.19 -4.71
C ALA A 75 -2.66 14.59 -4.07
N GLN A 76 -3.33 15.56 -4.70
CA GLN A 76 -3.47 16.91 -4.16
C GLN A 76 -4.25 16.92 -2.83
N GLU A 77 -5.41 16.26 -2.76
CA GLU A 77 -6.19 16.22 -1.53
C GLU A 77 -5.49 15.42 -0.43
N SER A 78 -4.76 14.36 -0.77
CA SER A 78 -3.94 13.63 0.21
C SER A 78 -2.87 14.54 0.82
N ALA A 79 -2.19 15.36 0.01
CA ALA A 79 -1.19 16.31 0.49
C ALA A 79 -1.80 17.45 1.32
N ARG A 80 -3.02 17.90 0.99
CA ARG A 80 -3.75 18.90 1.81
C ARG A 80 -4.20 18.32 3.15
N VAL A 81 -4.72 17.09 3.18
CA VAL A 81 -5.05 16.38 4.43
C VAL A 81 -3.82 16.23 5.31
N GLU A 82 -2.68 15.83 4.75
CA GLU A 82 -1.41 15.79 5.48
C GLU A 82 -1.07 17.18 6.06
N ALA A 83 -1.01 18.22 5.23
CA ALA A 83 -0.58 19.54 5.67
C ALA A 83 -1.49 20.15 6.76
N GLU A 84 -2.80 19.95 6.66
CA GLU A 84 -3.77 20.49 7.61
C GLU A 84 -3.81 19.67 8.91
N GLY A 85 -3.74 18.33 8.79
CA GLY A 85 -3.91 17.36 9.87
C GLY A 85 -2.63 16.86 10.53
N TYR A 86 -1.45 17.28 10.05
CA TYR A 86 -0.17 16.74 10.48
C TYR A 86 0.00 16.74 12.00
N CYS A 87 0.19 15.54 12.58
CA CYS A 87 0.30 15.30 14.03
C CYS A 87 -0.89 15.81 14.87
N LYS A 88 -2.07 15.96 14.26
CA LYS A 88 -3.30 16.43 14.92
C LYS A 88 -4.46 15.45 14.73
N TRP A 89 -4.69 15.03 13.50
CA TRP A 89 -5.80 14.14 13.17
C TRP A 89 -5.40 12.67 13.32
N THR A 90 -6.33 11.89 13.87
CA THR A 90 -6.28 10.43 13.81
C THR A 90 -6.58 9.95 12.40
N ARG A 91 -6.26 8.68 12.10
CA ARG A 91 -6.59 8.09 10.79
C ARG A 91 -8.09 8.09 10.48
N VAL A 92 -8.97 8.04 11.49
CA VAL A 92 -10.42 8.14 11.29
C VAL A 92 -10.80 9.55 10.82
N GLU A 93 -10.25 10.58 11.46
CA GLU A 93 -10.43 11.97 11.03
C GLU A 93 -9.86 12.24 9.64
N GLU A 94 -8.66 11.72 9.34
CA GLU A 94 -8.05 11.81 8.00
C GLU A 94 -8.95 11.18 6.93
N ILE A 95 -9.61 10.05 7.21
CA ILE A 95 -10.56 9.41 6.28
C ILE A 95 -11.75 10.33 6.02
N CYS A 96 -12.33 10.90 7.08
CA CYS A 96 -13.47 11.83 6.95
C CYS A 96 -13.08 13.07 6.13
N GLU A 97 -11.96 13.71 6.44
CA GLU A 97 -11.50 14.92 5.75
C GLU A 97 -11.10 14.64 4.29
N PHE A 98 -10.42 13.52 4.03
CA PHE A 98 -10.10 13.11 2.67
C PHE A 98 -11.37 12.86 1.85
N ALA A 99 -12.33 12.12 2.38
CA ALA A 99 -13.58 11.82 1.68
C ALA A 99 -14.40 13.10 1.38
N LYS A 100 -14.43 14.08 2.29
CA LYS A 100 -15.06 15.39 2.06
C LYS A 100 -14.39 16.15 0.93
N LYS A 101 -13.05 16.28 0.95
CA LYS A 101 -12.28 17.00 -0.07
C LYS A 101 -12.37 16.34 -1.46
N MET A 102 -12.52 15.02 -1.48
CA MET A 102 -12.77 14.25 -2.70
C MET A 102 -14.23 14.30 -3.17
N GLU A 103 -15.13 14.93 -2.40
CA GLU A 103 -16.57 14.96 -2.66
C GLU A 103 -17.18 13.56 -2.84
N PHE A 104 -16.70 12.60 -2.04
CA PHE A 104 -17.30 11.27 -2.02
C PHE A 104 -18.59 11.29 -1.23
N GLY A 105 -19.67 10.78 -1.82
CA GLY A 105 -20.97 10.67 -1.18
C GLY A 105 -21.15 9.35 -0.43
N LYS A 106 -20.46 8.28 -0.86
CA LYS A 106 -20.66 6.92 -0.31
C LYS A 106 -19.37 6.19 0.00
N ILE A 107 -19.28 5.67 1.21
CA ILE A 107 -18.11 4.97 1.74
C ILE A 107 -18.47 3.51 2.05
N GLY A 108 -17.63 2.59 1.61
CA GLY A 108 -17.76 1.17 1.92
C GLY A 108 -16.90 0.78 3.11
N ILE A 109 -17.39 -0.12 3.96
CA ILE A 109 -16.62 -0.73 5.06
C ILE A 109 -16.47 -2.22 4.77
N ALA A 110 -15.26 -2.63 4.38
CA ALA A 110 -14.89 -4.03 4.22
C ALA A 110 -14.31 -4.55 5.55
N THR A 111 -15.14 -5.23 6.34
CA THR A 111 -14.80 -5.59 7.73
C THR A 111 -14.60 -7.09 7.93
N CYS A 112 -13.70 -7.46 8.83
CA CYS A 112 -13.72 -8.81 9.35
C CYS A 112 -14.88 -9.01 10.35
N ILE A 113 -15.43 -10.22 10.39
CA ILE A 113 -16.47 -10.61 11.36
C ILE A 113 -16.13 -10.26 12.82
N SER A 114 -14.85 -10.27 13.22
CA SER A 114 -14.43 -9.89 14.59
C SER A 114 -14.39 -8.38 14.85
N PHE A 115 -14.65 -7.55 13.84
CA PHE A 115 -14.65 -6.09 13.93
C PHE A 115 -16.01 -5.49 13.57
N VAL A 116 -17.10 -6.28 13.58
CA VAL A 116 -18.44 -5.78 13.22
C VAL A 116 -18.88 -4.66 14.17
N ASP A 117 -18.63 -4.77 15.48
CA ASP A 117 -18.98 -3.70 16.42
C ASP A 117 -18.18 -2.41 16.15
N HIS A 118 -16.90 -2.54 15.79
CA HIS A 118 -16.07 -1.40 15.41
C HIS A 118 -16.52 -0.80 14.06
N ALA A 119 -16.97 -1.64 13.14
CA ALA A 119 -17.55 -1.20 11.86
C ALA A 119 -18.86 -0.45 12.08
N ASN A 120 -19.68 -0.86 13.04
CA ASN A 120 -20.89 -0.15 13.43
C ASN A 120 -20.54 1.26 13.96
N THR A 121 -19.60 1.37 14.90
CA THR A 121 -19.13 2.68 15.38
C THR A 121 -18.58 3.53 14.24
N LEU A 122 -17.76 2.95 13.35
CA LEU A 122 -17.23 3.67 12.19
C LEU A 122 -18.36 4.14 11.24
N SER A 123 -19.37 3.31 10.99
CA SER A 123 -20.55 3.67 10.17
C SER A 123 -21.22 4.91 10.73
N GLN A 124 -21.52 4.92 12.04
CA GLN A 124 -22.14 6.06 12.71
C GLN A 124 -21.28 7.34 12.63
N ILE A 125 -19.95 7.21 12.77
CA ILE A 125 -19.04 8.35 12.61
C ILE A 125 -19.12 8.91 11.18
N LEU A 126 -19.03 8.05 10.17
CA LEU A 126 -19.10 8.47 8.76
C LEU A 126 -20.46 9.08 8.41
N GLU A 127 -21.55 8.46 8.83
CA GLU A 127 -22.92 8.97 8.65
C GLU A 127 -23.11 10.34 9.33
N SER A 128 -22.51 10.54 10.51
CA SER A 128 -22.54 11.84 11.19
C SER A 128 -21.83 12.96 10.43
N HIS A 129 -20.95 12.61 9.48
CA HIS A 129 -20.31 13.55 8.55
C HIS A 129 -21.07 13.70 7.22
N GLY A 130 -22.24 13.08 7.07
CA GLY A 130 -23.11 13.20 5.90
C GLY A 130 -22.85 12.19 4.78
N PHE A 131 -22.06 11.14 5.03
CA PHE A 131 -21.82 10.09 4.05
C PHE A 131 -22.91 9.02 4.09
N GLU A 132 -23.27 8.47 2.93
CA GLU A 132 -23.91 7.16 2.87
C GLU A 132 -22.87 6.07 3.18
N VAL A 133 -23.26 5.03 3.93
CA VAL A 133 -22.37 3.93 4.26
C VAL A 133 -22.96 2.59 3.83
N ALA A 134 -22.13 1.77 3.18
CA ALA A 134 -22.40 0.35 2.99
C ALA A 134 -21.32 -0.46 3.71
N SER A 135 -21.66 -1.65 4.20
CA SER A 135 -20.68 -2.53 4.85
C SER A 135 -20.86 -3.98 4.46
N ALA A 136 -19.75 -4.72 4.41
CA ALA A 136 -19.74 -6.14 4.12
C ALA A 136 -18.80 -6.86 5.09
N ALA A 137 -19.32 -7.84 5.83
CA ALA A 137 -18.52 -8.67 6.73
C ALA A 137 -17.87 -9.83 5.95
N CYS A 138 -16.67 -10.24 6.35
CA CYS A 138 -15.88 -11.19 5.60
C CYS A 138 -16.51 -12.59 5.44
N LYS A 139 -17.41 -13.00 6.32
CA LYS A 139 -18.07 -14.31 6.31
C LYS A 139 -19.54 -14.28 5.87
N HIS A 140 -20.01 -13.18 5.27
CA HIS A 140 -21.43 -12.96 4.95
C HIS A 140 -22.06 -14.10 4.10
N ASP A 141 -21.26 -14.74 3.25
CA ASP A 141 -21.72 -15.74 2.28
C ASP A 141 -21.76 -17.17 2.85
N GLY A 142 -21.30 -17.37 4.09
CA GLY A 142 -21.39 -18.66 4.79
C GLY A 142 -20.55 -19.81 4.22
N ILE A 143 -19.92 -19.66 3.04
CA ILE A 143 -19.21 -20.71 2.29
C ILE A 143 -18.22 -21.49 3.16
N PRO A 144 -18.28 -22.83 3.24
CA PRO A 144 -17.32 -23.64 3.99
C PRO A 144 -15.93 -23.61 3.32
N LYS A 145 -14.87 -23.76 4.12
CA LYS A 145 -13.48 -23.78 3.63
C LYS A 145 -13.18 -24.92 2.66
N GLU A 146 -13.93 -26.01 2.75
CA GLU A 146 -13.80 -27.19 1.90
C GLU A 146 -14.11 -26.89 0.43
N ASP A 147 -14.96 -25.90 0.15
CA ASP A 147 -15.32 -25.50 -1.22
C ASP A 147 -14.13 -24.91 -1.98
N ILE A 148 -13.12 -24.40 -1.28
CA ILE A 148 -11.85 -23.94 -1.86
C ILE A 148 -10.72 -24.97 -1.71
N GLY A 149 -11.06 -26.21 -1.35
CA GLY A 149 -10.13 -27.34 -1.30
C GLY A 149 -9.32 -27.47 -0.01
N LEU A 150 -9.63 -26.69 1.04
CA LEU A 150 -8.99 -26.87 2.35
C LEU A 150 -9.53 -28.11 3.05
N LYS A 151 -8.64 -28.84 3.73
CA LYS A 151 -8.97 -30.03 4.51
C LYS A 151 -9.42 -29.63 5.91
N ASP A 152 -10.20 -30.48 6.56
CA ASP A 152 -10.74 -30.22 7.89
C ASP A 152 -9.66 -29.90 8.95
N HIS A 153 -8.51 -30.57 8.89
CA HIS A 153 -7.39 -30.32 9.81
C HIS A 153 -6.66 -28.98 9.58
N GLU A 154 -6.93 -28.30 8.45
CA GLU A 154 -6.39 -26.96 8.14
C GLU A 154 -7.34 -25.84 8.61
N LYS A 155 -8.51 -26.20 9.17
CA LYS A 155 -9.41 -25.25 9.81
C LYS A 155 -8.85 -24.79 11.16
N ILE A 156 -9.34 -23.62 11.62
CA ILE A 156 -9.02 -23.14 12.97
C ILE A 156 -9.69 -24.06 14.00
N ARG A 157 -10.90 -24.55 13.71
CA ARG A 157 -11.65 -25.50 14.53
C ARG A 157 -12.09 -26.71 13.68
N PRO A 158 -11.27 -27.76 13.59
CA PRO A 158 -11.63 -29.00 12.89
C PRO A 158 -12.90 -29.66 13.46
N GLY A 159 -13.58 -30.46 12.64
CA GLY A 159 -14.74 -31.26 13.04
C GLY A 159 -16.12 -30.60 12.88
N GLY A 160 -16.19 -29.44 12.21
CA GLY A 160 -17.46 -28.74 11.99
C GLY A 160 -17.39 -27.68 10.90
N HIS A 161 -18.51 -26.96 10.73
CA HIS A 161 -18.60 -25.88 9.77
C HIS A 161 -17.69 -24.71 10.16
N GLU A 162 -16.83 -24.28 9.23
CA GLU A 162 -16.04 -23.07 9.39
C GLU A 162 -16.07 -22.28 8.08
N SER A 163 -16.85 -21.19 8.05
CA SER A 163 -16.91 -20.39 6.83
C SER A 163 -15.55 -19.77 6.50
N MET A 164 -15.18 -19.82 5.22
CA MET A 164 -14.12 -19.02 4.66
C MET A 164 -14.49 -17.54 4.69
N CYS A 165 -13.49 -16.67 4.55
CA CYS A 165 -13.74 -15.28 4.26
C CYS A 165 -13.85 -15.10 2.74
N ASN A 166 -14.80 -14.30 2.27
CA ASN A 166 -15.00 -14.02 0.85
C ASN A 166 -14.70 -12.54 0.53
N PRO A 167 -13.42 -12.12 0.45
CA PRO A 167 -13.04 -10.73 0.21
C PRO A 167 -13.39 -10.24 -1.20
N ILE A 168 -13.47 -11.15 -2.18
CA ILE A 168 -13.89 -10.82 -3.54
C ILE A 168 -15.37 -10.43 -3.54
N SER A 169 -16.22 -11.19 -2.86
CA SER A 169 -17.63 -10.83 -2.68
C SER A 169 -17.79 -9.54 -1.85
N GLN A 170 -16.97 -9.31 -0.82
CA GLN A 170 -16.98 -8.01 -0.12
C GLN A 170 -16.71 -6.84 -1.07
N ALA A 171 -15.70 -6.96 -1.94
CA ALA A 171 -15.42 -5.94 -2.94
C ALA A 171 -16.58 -5.78 -3.93
N GLN A 172 -17.16 -6.89 -4.41
CA GLN A 172 -18.28 -6.89 -5.34
C GLN A 172 -19.51 -6.18 -4.75
N LEU A 173 -19.91 -6.51 -3.51
CA LEU A 173 -21.03 -5.87 -2.83
C LEU A 173 -20.84 -4.35 -2.68
N LEU A 174 -19.63 -3.90 -2.32
CA LEU A 174 -19.32 -2.48 -2.17
C LEU A 174 -19.22 -1.76 -3.52
N ASN A 175 -18.74 -2.44 -4.56
CA ASN A 175 -18.76 -1.94 -5.93
C ASN A 175 -20.20 -1.74 -6.43
N ASP A 176 -21.08 -2.72 -6.21
CA ASP A 176 -22.49 -2.67 -6.61
C ASP A 176 -23.27 -1.62 -5.81
N ALA A 177 -22.88 -1.39 -4.55
CA ALA A 177 -23.41 -0.30 -3.74
C ALA A 177 -22.94 1.09 -4.19
N GLY A 178 -21.99 1.19 -5.12
CA GLY A 178 -21.46 2.46 -5.63
C GLY A 178 -20.49 3.18 -4.69
N CYS A 179 -19.81 2.45 -3.80
CA CYS A 179 -18.86 3.05 -2.85
C CYS A 179 -17.63 3.61 -3.58
N GLN A 180 -17.27 4.87 -3.30
CA GLN A 180 -16.17 5.59 -3.95
C GLN A 180 -14.84 5.44 -3.20
N LEU A 181 -14.94 5.30 -1.87
CA LEU A 181 -13.83 4.95 -0.97
C LEU A 181 -14.24 3.74 -0.12
N ASN A 182 -13.35 2.77 0.00
CA ASN A 182 -13.53 1.57 0.79
C ASN A 182 -12.51 1.51 1.92
N VAL A 183 -13.01 1.48 3.17
CA VAL A 183 -12.20 1.34 4.38
C VAL A 183 -12.10 -0.13 4.76
N VAL A 184 -10.88 -0.67 4.71
CA VAL A 184 -10.55 -2.01 5.16
C VAL A 184 -10.36 -2.02 6.68
N LEU A 185 -11.21 -2.78 7.36
CA LEU A 185 -11.24 -2.90 8.82
C LEU A 185 -10.88 -4.32 9.25
N GLY A 186 -9.58 -4.55 9.44
CA GLY A 186 -9.08 -5.78 10.05
C GLY A 186 -9.26 -7.03 9.19
N LEU A 187 -9.13 -6.95 7.87
CA LEU A 187 -9.07 -8.15 7.03
C LEU A 187 -7.79 -8.94 7.30
N CYS A 188 -7.83 -10.26 7.06
CA CYS A 188 -6.67 -11.13 7.23
C CYS A 188 -5.70 -10.95 6.04
N ILE A 189 -4.41 -11.27 6.26
CA ILE A 189 -3.40 -11.24 5.21
C ILE A 189 -3.82 -12.10 4.00
N GLY A 190 -3.64 -11.55 2.80
CA GLY A 190 -4.06 -12.16 1.54
C GLY A 190 -5.52 -11.85 1.19
N HIS A 191 -6.41 -11.79 2.18
CA HIS A 191 -7.80 -11.38 1.94
C HIS A 191 -7.91 -9.87 1.72
N ASP A 192 -7.16 -9.07 2.49
CA ASP A 192 -7.01 -7.63 2.24
C ASP A 192 -6.48 -7.35 0.82
N SER A 193 -5.49 -8.12 0.39
CA SER A 193 -4.85 -8.00 -0.92
C SER A 193 -5.80 -8.35 -2.05
N LEU A 194 -6.60 -9.42 -1.90
CA LEU A 194 -7.67 -9.75 -2.84
C LEU A 194 -8.75 -8.66 -2.88
N PHE A 195 -9.14 -8.12 -1.72
CA PHE A 195 -10.08 -6.99 -1.68
C PHE A 195 -9.55 -5.79 -2.48
N PHE A 196 -8.30 -5.37 -2.25
CA PHE A 196 -7.69 -4.25 -2.98
C PHE A 196 -7.64 -4.49 -4.48
N LYS A 197 -7.37 -5.72 -4.91
CA LYS A 197 -7.32 -6.09 -6.32
C LYS A 197 -8.69 -6.00 -7.02
N HIS A 198 -9.78 -6.21 -6.27
CA HIS A 198 -11.14 -6.26 -6.82
C HIS A 198 -11.99 -5.02 -6.49
N SER A 199 -11.52 -4.12 -5.63
CA SER A 199 -12.16 -2.83 -5.35
C SER A 199 -12.08 -1.92 -6.57
N LYS A 200 -13.23 -1.41 -7.04
CA LYS A 200 -13.28 -0.37 -8.10
C LYS A 200 -13.07 1.03 -7.53
N GLY A 201 -13.66 1.30 -6.36
CA GLY A 201 -13.38 2.51 -5.59
C GLY A 201 -11.97 2.50 -5.00
N LEU A 202 -11.49 3.66 -4.55
CA LEU A 202 -10.24 3.74 -3.78
C LEU A 202 -10.36 2.89 -2.52
N ALA A 203 -9.26 2.33 -2.05
CA ALA A 203 -9.25 1.52 -0.84
C ALA A 203 -8.12 1.92 0.09
N THR A 204 -8.40 1.91 1.39
CA THR A 204 -7.42 2.23 2.43
C THR A 204 -7.61 1.34 3.64
N THR A 205 -6.54 1.06 4.37
CA THR A 205 -6.60 0.27 5.62
C THR A 205 -6.71 1.20 6.81
N LEU A 206 -7.75 1.01 7.63
CA LEU A 206 -7.84 1.62 8.96
C LEU A 206 -7.19 0.71 10.02
N VAL A 207 -7.44 -0.59 9.95
CA VAL A 207 -6.89 -1.57 10.90
C VAL A 207 -6.18 -2.70 10.16
N ALA A 208 -4.87 -2.79 10.32
CA ALA A 208 -4.09 -3.96 9.93
C ALA A 208 -4.26 -5.05 11.00
N LYS A 209 -4.92 -6.17 10.66
CA LYS A 209 -5.22 -7.19 11.68
C LYS A 209 -3.94 -7.87 12.17
N ASP A 210 -3.58 -7.56 13.39
CA ASP A 210 -2.64 -8.33 14.21
C ASP A 210 -3.28 -8.65 15.56
N ARG A 211 -3.74 -9.88 15.79
CA ARG A 211 -4.39 -10.24 17.08
C ARG A 211 -3.40 -10.28 18.24
N VAL A 212 -2.12 -10.49 17.98
CA VAL A 212 -1.08 -10.65 19.00
C VAL A 212 -0.65 -9.29 19.53
N LEU A 213 -0.56 -8.30 18.64
CA LEU A 213 -0.10 -6.95 18.96
C LEU A 213 -1.22 -5.92 19.09
N ALA A 214 -2.45 -6.36 19.40
CA ALA A 214 -3.62 -5.47 19.48
C ALA A 214 -3.73 -4.55 18.24
N HIS A 215 -3.49 -5.13 17.07
CA HIS A 215 -3.54 -4.50 15.75
C HIS A 215 -2.47 -3.43 15.50
N ASN A 216 -1.34 -3.52 16.21
CA ASN A 216 -0.17 -2.65 16.07
C ASN A 216 1.07 -3.41 15.56
N PRO A 217 1.11 -3.83 14.28
CA PRO A 217 2.14 -4.74 13.76
C PRO A 217 3.56 -4.15 13.72
N VAL A 218 3.74 -2.81 13.81
CA VAL A 218 5.09 -2.21 13.87
C VAL A 218 5.85 -2.63 15.14
N GLY A 219 5.13 -3.03 16.20
CA GLY A 219 5.74 -3.58 17.41
C GLY A 219 6.59 -4.84 17.16
N ALA A 220 6.18 -5.69 16.21
CA ALA A 220 6.95 -6.87 15.83
C ALA A 220 8.33 -6.50 15.24
N LEU A 221 8.37 -5.41 14.46
CA LEU A 221 9.61 -4.91 13.85
C LEU A 221 10.50 -4.23 14.89
N ALA A 222 9.92 -3.41 15.77
CA ALA A 222 10.64 -2.69 16.81
C ALA A 222 11.36 -3.64 17.80
N LEU A 223 10.78 -4.81 18.05
CA LEU A 223 11.31 -5.81 18.99
C LEU A 223 11.80 -7.08 18.28
N ALA A 224 12.07 -6.99 16.96
CA ALA A 224 12.54 -8.12 16.17
C ALA A 224 13.91 -8.64 16.66
N ASP A 225 14.74 -7.81 17.28
CA ASP A 225 16.03 -8.25 17.83
C ASP A 225 15.92 -8.74 19.30
N THR A 226 14.73 -8.68 19.91
CA THR A 226 14.51 -9.01 21.33
C THR A 226 13.31 -9.97 21.50
N TYR A 227 12.19 -9.48 22.05
CA TYR A 227 11.02 -10.27 22.43
C TYR A 227 10.32 -10.95 21.25
N TYR A 228 10.47 -10.41 20.04
CA TYR A 228 9.94 -11.00 18.81
C TYR A 228 11.03 -11.57 17.90
N SER A 229 12.19 -11.99 18.45
CA SER A 229 13.29 -12.60 17.67
C SER A 229 12.91 -13.79 16.79
N ARG A 230 11.81 -14.49 17.10
CA ARG A 230 11.23 -15.55 16.27
C ARG A 230 10.67 -15.09 14.91
N VAL A 231 10.45 -13.79 14.69
CA VAL A 231 9.99 -13.28 13.38
C VAL A 231 11.10 -13.32 12.34
N TRP A 232 12.35 -13.47 12.76
CA TRP A 232 13.46 -13.73 11.85
C TRP A 232 13.36 -15.13 11.26
N GLY A 233 13.63 -15.22 9.96
CA GLY A 233 13.76 -16.50 9.27
C GLY A 233 15.10 -17.20 9.54
N PRO A 234 15.27 -18.43 9.02
CA PRO A 234 16.49 -19.22 9.22
C PRO A 234 17.74 -18.55 8.65
N ASP A 235 17.59 -17.69 7.63
CA ASP A 235 18.69 -17.00 6.95
C ASP A 235 19.03 -15.64 7.56
N ARG A 236 18.73 -15.42 8.85
CA ARG A 236 19.04 -14.16 9.54
C ARG A 236 20.56 -13.92 9.50
N PRO A 237 21.03 -12.80 8.94
CA PRO A 237 22.46 -12.52 8.90
C PRO A 237 22.98 -12.17 10.30
N THR A 238 24.23 -12.55 10.58
CA THR A 238 24.89 -12.22 11.87
C THR A 238 25.08 -10.73 12.07
N LYS A 239 25.16 -9.95 10.98
CA LYS A 239 25.22 -8.49 10.99
C LYS A 239 24.21 -7.93 9.99
N PRO A 240 23.50 -6.83 10.31
CA PRO A 240 22.61 -6.17 9.37
C PRO A 240 23.36 -5.75 8.10
N PRO A 241 22.88 -6.14 6.92
CA PRO A 241 23.54 -5.79 5.67
C PRO A 241 23.36 -4.31 5.34
N LYS A 242 24.42 -3.67 4.86
CA LYS A 242 24.43 -2.23 4.49
C LYS A 242 24.00 -1.96 3.04
N LYS A 243 23.83 -2.99 2.21
CA LYS A 243 23.49 -2.89 0.79
C LYS A 243 22.41 -3.91 0.42
N PRO A 244 21.64 -3.68 -0.67
CA PRO A 244 20.77 -4.70 -1.26
C PRO A 244 21.54 -5.94 -1.68
N ARG A 245 20.85 -7.09 -1.83
CA ARG A 245 21.48 -8.38 -2.17
C ARG A 245 22.32 -8.34 -3.45
N GLN A 246 21.86 -7.62 -4.48
CA GLN A 246 22.60 -7.45 -5.74
C GLN A 246 23.95 -6.72 -5.59
N GLY A 247 24.14 -5.96 -4.50
CA GLY A 247 25.37 -5.22 -4.23
C GLY A 247 26.21 -5.77 -3.08
N ARG A 248 25.92 -6.99 -2.62
CA ARG A 248 26.67 -7.71 -1.58
C ARG A 248 27.68 -8.66 -2.19
#